data_AF-X0T5S8-F1
#
_entry.id   AF-X0T5S8-F1
#
_cell.length_a   1.000
_cell.length_b   1.000
_cell.length_c   1.000
_cell.angle_alpha   90.00
_cell.angle_beta   90.00
_cell.angle_gamma   90.00
#
_symmetry.space_group_name_H-M   'P 1'
#
loop_
_entity.id
_entity.type
_entity.pdbx_description
1 polymer ?
#
loop_
_entity_poly.entity_id
_entity_poly.type
_entity_poly.pdbx_seq_one_letter_code
_entity_poly.pdbx_strand_id
1 'polypeptide(L)'
;TWIEQTIEGGFSNVFNGVAHDGTGQWVAVGSQGEIQSWDGIAATWTKETAAASYGGSFYGVAHDGAAKWVAVGMSGEIQSWDGSAGIWTQEATGGTNFYEVAYDGTGLWVAVGSGGKIETSSDGSSWTPQTAAAGYADAFNGIAYDAGAGLWTAVGSYGEIQTSPNGSDWTRRFPAGGYTDAFRGVAHGSGLWTAVGIGGEIQTSCGLLCGGPVSISDTTGTIAFNEVSILPAGTMDYLLRATISNIEDGDTITFGFDASGVVATGEVSGQSLSVSG
;
A
#
# COMPACT_ATOMS: atom_id res chain seq x y z
N THR A 1 18.42 -4.45 20.12
CA THR A 1 19.84 -4.34 19.72
C THR A 1 19.97 -4.84 18.30
N TRP A 2 20.79 -4.22 17.46
CA TRP A 2 21.05 -4.68 16.09
C TRP A 2 22.21 -5.68 16.10
N ILE A 3 22.12 -6.73 15.30
CA ILE A 3 23.16 -7.77 15.17
C ILE A 3 23.55 -7.83 13.70
N GLU A 4 24.84 -7.69 13.41
CA GLU A 4 25.39 -7.88 12.06
C GLU A 4 25.23 -9.34 11.64
N GLN A 5 24.80 -9.58 10.40
CA GLN A 5 24.66 -10.90 9.82
C GLN A 5 25.67 -11.09 8.69
N THR A 6 26.20 -12.30 8.56
CA THR A 6 27.11 -12.68 7.48
C THR A 6 26.41 -13.60 6.50
N ILE A 7 26.84 -13.50 5.25
CA ILE A 7 26.32 -14.28 4.13
C ILE A 7 27.37 -15.27 3.65
N GLU A 8 26.93 -16.44 3.21
CA GLU A 8 27.84 -17.47 2.72
C GLU A 8 28.58 -17.01 1.44
N GLY A 9 29.88 -17.28 1.37
CA GLY A 9 30.73 -16.95 0.21
C GLY A 9 31.14 -15.47 0.09
N GLY A 10 30.52 -14.57 0.87
CA GLY A 10 30.78 -13.14 0.84
C GLY A 10 30.18 -12.44 -0.40
N PHE A 11 29.49 -11.33 -0.18
CA PHE A 11 29.00 -10.43 -1.23
C PHE A 11 29.37 -9.01 -0.84
N SER A 12 29.95 -8.27 -1.79
CA SER A 12 30.45 -6.91 -1.56
C SER A 12 29.67 -5.84 -2.34
N ASN A 13 28.53 -6.21 -2.96
CA ASN A 13 27.67 -5.25 -3.66
C ASN A 13 26.44 -4.88 -2.82
N VAL A 14 25.43 -4.30 -3.48
CA VAL A 14 24.26 -3.70 -2.83
C VAL A 14 23.09 -4.69 -2.82
N PHE A 15 22.45 -4.83 -1.66
CA PHE A 15 21.09 -5.36 -1.55
C PHE A 15 20.09 -4.22 -1.73
N ASN A 16 19.07 -4.46 -2.56
CA ASN A 16 18.07 -3.45 -2.91
C ASN A 16 16.72 -3.71 -2.23
N GLY A 17 16.37 -4.99 -2.03
CA GLY A 17 15.07 -5.38 -1.49
C GLY A 17 15.17 -6.55 -0.53
N VAL A 18 14.21 -6.63 0.39
CA VAL A 18 14.05 -7.73 1.34
C VAL A 18 12.57 -7.98 1.59
N ALA A 19 12.17 -9.23 1.74
CA ALA A 19 10.83 -9.62 2.14
C ALA A 19 10.86 -10.80 3.13
N HIS A 20 9.78 -10.93 3.88
CA HIS A 20 9.53 -12.01 4.83
C HIS A 20 8.22 -12.70 4.46
N ASP A 21 8.17 -14.02 4.57
CA ASP A 21 6.99 -14.82 4.24
C ASP A 21 5.86 -14.73 5.28
N GLY A 22 6.16 -14.22 6.48
CA GLY A 22 5.25 -14.19 7.62
C GLY A 22 5.35 -15.41 8.54
N THR A 23 6.10 -16.45 8.15
CA THR A 23 6.23 -17.73 8.88
C THR A 23 7.64 -18.05 9.36
N GLY A 24 8.67 -17.38 8.82
CA GLY A 24 10.04 -17.44 9.31
C GLY A 24 11.12 -17.29 8.24
N GLN A 25 10.77 -17.35 6.95
CA GLN A 25 11.73 -17.24 5.86
C GLN A 25 11.86 -15.79 5.37
N TRP A 26 13.10 -15.35 5.19
CA TRP A 26 13.48 -14.08 4.61
C TRP A 26 14.16 -14.30 3.27
N VAL A 27 13.92 -13.40 2.32
CA VAL A 27 14.66 -13.31 1.07
C VAL A 27 15.16 -11.89 0.88
N ALA A 28 16.44 -11.74 0.57
CA ALA A 28 17.07 -10.48 0.19
C ALA A 28 17.59 -10.57 -1.26
N VAL A 29 17.37 -9.51 -2.04
CA VAL A 29 17.75 -9.44 -3.46
C VAL A 29 18.60 -8.22 -3.74
N GLY A 30 19.50 -8.31 -4.71
CA GLY A 30 20.50 -7.28 -4.94
C GLY A 30 21.06 -7.22 -6.36
N SER A 31 22.20 -6.56 -6.48
CA SER A 31 22.92 -6.40 -7.74
C SER A 31 23.56 -7.69 -8.24
N GLN A 32 23.75 -7.79 -9.56
CA GLN A 32 24.38 -8.93 -10.24
C GLN A 32 23.66 -10.27 -10.02
N GLY A 33 22.33 -10.23 -9.97
CA GLY A 33 21.48 -11.40 -9.77
C GLY A 33 21.59 -12.00 -8.37
N GLU A 34 22.07 -11.23 -7.38
CA GLU A 34 22.23 -11.73 -6.03
C GLU A 34 20.88 -11.99 -5.37
N ILE A 35 20.73 -13.20 -4.84
CA ILE A 35 19.58 -13.62 -4.04
C ILE A 35 20.12 -14.40 -2.83
N GLN A 36 19.62 -14.04 -1.65
CA GLN A 36 19.95 -14.68 -0.38
C GLN A 36 18.66 -15.10 0.32
N SER A 37 18.63 -16.29 0.90
CA SER A 37 17.53 -16.79 1.72
C SER A 37 18.00 -17.05 3.16
N TRP A 38 17.10 -16.90 4.14
CA TRP A 38 17.39 -17.19 5.53
C TRP A 38 16.14 -17.67 6.27
N ASP A 39 16.28 -18.72 7.06
CA ASP A 39 15.17 -19.37 7.79
C ASP A 39 14.89 -18.74 9.17
N GLY A 40 15.56 -17.63 9.49
CA GLY A 40 15.42 -16.96 10.79
C GLY A 40 16.21 -17.58 11.94
N ILE A 41 16.86 -18.73 11.72
CA ILE A 41 17.46 -19.55 12.78
C ILE A 41 18.93 -19.86 12.49
N ALA A 42 19.27 -20.08 11.23
CA ALA A 42 20.63 -20.37 10.78
C ALA A 42 21.60 -19.22 11.12
N ALA A 43 22.87 -19.55 11.31
CA ALA A 43 23.89 -18.55 11.63
C ALA A 43 24.28 -17.67 10.43
N THR A 44 23.98 -18.11 9.21
CA THR A 44 24.34 -17.44 7.95
C THR A 44 23.18 -17.50 6.97
N TRP A 45 23.12 -16.52 6.08
CA TRP A 45 22.23 -16.57 4.92
C TRP A 45 22.76 -17.53 3.87
N THR A 46 21.84 -18.20 3.19
CA THR A 46 22.09 -19.14 2.11
C THR A 46 22.04 -18.41 0.77
N LYS A 47 23.06 -18.60 -0.06
CA LYS A 47 23.09 -18.04 -1.42
C LYS A 47 22.21 -18.87 -2.35
N GLU A 48 21.21 -18.22 -2.95
CA GLU A 48 20.36 -18.83 -3.99
C GLU A 48 20.87 -18.48 -5.39
N THR A 49 20.46 -19.27 -6.39
CA THR A 49 20.90 -19.06 -7.78
C THR A 49 19.79 -18.45 -8.61
N ALA A 50 20.00 -17.23 -9.10
CA ALA A 50 19.10 -16.61 -10.08
C ALA A 50 19.06 -17.43 -11.39
N ALA A 51 17.90 -17.44 -12.05
CA ALA A 51 17.71 -18.09 -13.33
C ALA A 51 18.63 -17.50 -14.40
N ALA A 52 19.00 -18.33 -15.39
CA ALA A 52 19.70 -17.93 -16.61
C ALA A 52 21.02 -17.15 -16.42
N SER A 53 21.66 -17.23 -15.25
CA SER A 53 22.85 -16.42 -14.92
C SER A 53 22.60 -14.92 -15.07
N TYR A 54 21.43 -14.46 -14.64
CA TYR A 54 21.02 -13.07 -14.72
C TYR A 54 22.04 -12.14 -14.04
N GLY A 55 22.69 -11.28 -14.84
CA GLY A 55 23.71 -10.33 -14.35
C GLY A 55 23.18 -8.93 -14.00
N GLY A 56 21.86 -8.72 -14.06
CA GLY A 56 21.23 -7.44 -13.73
C GLY A 56 21.01 -7.25 -12.23
N SER A 57 20.27 -6.21 -11.84
CA SER A 57 19.90 -5.99 -10.43
C SER A 57 18.43 -6.31 -10.22
N PHE A 58 18.13 -7.07 -9.17
CA PHE A 58 16.79 -7.10 -8.60
C PHE A 58 16.59 -5.90 -7.69
N TYR A 59 15.40 -5.31 -7.71
CA TYR A 59 15.06 -4.12 -6.93
C TYR A 59 13.99 -4.39 -5.88
N GLY A 60 13.01 -5.24 -6.19
CA GLY A 60 11.93 -5.62 -5.27
C GLY A 60 11.75 -7.12 -5.17
N VAL A 61 11.28 -7.59 -4.02
CA VAL A 61 10.90 -8.98 -3.77
C VAL A 61 9.68 -9.03 -2.86
N ALA A 62 8.78 -9.98 -3.09
CA ALA A 62 7.60 -10.23 -2.26
C ALA A 62 7.26 -11.72 -2.18
N HIS A 63 6.48 -12.11 -1.18
CA HIS A 63 5.97 -13.46 -0.97
C HIS A 63 4.43 -13.46 -0.94
N ASP A 64 3.79 -14.53 -1.39
CA ASP A 64 2.31 -14.65 -1.36
C ASP A 64 1.75 -15.04 0.02
N GLY A 65 2.62 -15.30 1.00
CA GLY A 65 2.25 -15.81 2.32
C GLY A 65 1.94 -17.30 2.35
N ALA A 66 2.13 -18.01 1.24
CA ALA A 66 1.86 -19.44 1.13
C ALA A 66 3.08 -20.24 0.64
N ALA A 67 3.55 -19.99 -0.58
CA ALA A 67 4.61 -20.79 -1.18
C ALA A 67 5.46 -20.08 -2.23
N LYS A 68 5.04 -18.90 -2.75
CA LYS A 68 5.71 -18.30 -3.90
C LYS A 68 6.35 -16.98 -3.55
N TRP A 69 7.65 -16.88 -3.83
CA TRP A 69 8.42 -15.66 -3.88
C TRP A 69 8.47 -15.13 -5.32
N VAL A 70 8.44 -13.81 -5.47
CA VAL A 70 8.63 -13.12 -6.74
C VAL A 70 9.63 -12.00 -6.55
N ALA A 71 10.66 -11.97 -7.39
CA ALA A 71 11.65 -10.90 -7.47
C ALA A 71 11.56 -10.19 -8.82
N VAL A 72 11.66 -8.85 -8.81
CA VAL A 72 11.54 -8.01 -10.01
C VAL A 72 12.75 -7.09 -10.15
N GLY A 73 13.16 -6.81 -11.39
CA GLY A 73 14.46 -6.20 -11.63
C GLY A 73 14.65 -5.44 -12.94
N MET A 74 15.93 -5.20 -13.21
CA MET A 74 16.44 -4.50 -14.39
C MET A 74 16.05 -5.22 -15.69
N SER A 75 15.81 -4.44 -16.75
CA SER A 75 15.45 -4.95 -18.08
C SER A 75 14.16 -5.79 -18.12
N GLY A 76 13.22 -5.49 -17.22
CA GLY A 76 11.91 -6.15 -17.15
C GLY A 76 11.97 -7.57 -16.59
N GLU A 77 13.06 -7.93 -15.90
CA GLU A 77 13.23 -9.24 -15.31
C GLU A 77 12.21 -9.49 -14.19
N ILE A 78 11.54 -10.64 -14.25
CA ILE A 78 10.75 -11.21 -13.16
C ILE A 78 11.17 -12.66 -12.98
N GLN A 79 11.49 -13.03 -11.74
CA GLN A 79 11.78 -14.42 -11.37
C GLN A 79 10.92 -14.85 -10.20
N SER A 80 10.59 -16.14 -10.14
CA SER A 80 9.85 -16.74 -9.03
C SER A 80 10.59 -17.89 -8.38
N TRP A 81 10.20 -18.21 -7.15
CA TRP A 81 10.78 -19.30 -6.37
C TRP A 81 9.76 -19.87 -5.38
N ASP A 82 9.80 -21.18 -5.17
CA ASP A 82 8.83 -21.89 -4.32
C ASP A 82 9.26 -22.04 -2.85
N GLY A 83 10.34 -21.35 -2.46
CA GLY A 83 10.89 -21.42 -1.10
C GLY A 83 11.81 -22.62 -0.84
N SER A 84 12.00 -23.53 -1.81
CA SER A 84 12.85 -24.72 -1.67
C SER A 84 14.27 -24.51 -2.21
N ALA A 85 15.31 -25.05 -1.57
CA ALA A 85 16.70 -24.79 -1.98
C ALA A 85 16.93 -25.05 -3.49
N GLY A 86 17.47 -24.07 -4.24
CA GLY A 86 17.72 -24.27 -5.66
C GLY A 86 17.83 -23.03 -6.54
N ILE A 87 17.41 -23.20 -7.79
CA ILE A 87 17.50 -22.20 -8.85
C ILE A 87 16.12 -21.55 -9.01
N TRP A 88 16.10 -20.22 -9.03
CA TRP A 88 14.90 -19.45 -9.34
C TRP A 88 14.44 -19.70 -10.77
N THR A 89 13.16 -19.48 -11.05
CA THR A 89 12.58 -19.63 -12.39
C THR A 89 12.42 -18.26 -13.04
N GLN A 90 12.86 -18.08 -14.29
CA GLN A 90 12.61 -16.86 -15.05
C GLN A 90 11.18 -16.88 -15.61
N GLU A 91 10.40 -15.85 -15.28
CA GLU A 91 8.98 -15.76 -15.62
C GLU A 91 8.73 -14.70 -16.70
N ALA A 92 9.43 -13.57 -16.62
CA ALA A 92 9.38 -12.53 -17.63
C ALA A 92 10.75 -11.88 -17.81
N THR A 93 10.99 -11.37 -19.01
CA THR A 93 12.19 -10.60 -19.34
C THR A 93 11.92 -9.68 -20.52
N GLY A 94 12.71 -8.63 -20.67
CA GLY A 94 12.59 -7.65 -21.74
C GLY A 94 11.77 -6.41 -21.35
N GLY A 95 12.15 -5.28 -21.93
CA GLY A 95 11.54 -3.97 -21.66
C GLY A 95 12.31 -3.16 -20.62
N THR A 96 11.60 -2.26 -19.93
CA THR A 96 12.16 -1.37 -18.90
C THR A 96 12.13 -2.01 -17.52
N ASN A 97 12.87 -1.43 -16.59
CA ASN A 97 13.02 -1.93 -15.21
C ASN A 97 11.69 -1.98 -14.47
N PHE A 98 11.48 -3.02 -13.68
CA PHE A 98 10.60 -2.99 -12.51
C PHE A 98 11.37 -2.51 -11.30
N TYR A 99 10.70 -1.87 -10.34
CA TYR A 99 11.32 -1.38 -9.12
C TYR A 99 10.75 -2.02 -7.86
N GLU A 100 9.46 -2.36 -7.85
CA GLU A 100 8.82 -2.99 -6.70
C GLU A 100 7.69 -3.92 -7.12
N VAL A 101 7.40 -4.91 -6.28
CA VAL A 101 6.34 -5.90 -6.46
C VAL A 101 5.65 -6.14 -5.12
N ALA A 102 4.34 -6.32 -5.14
CA ALA A 102 3.54 -6.64 -3.97
C ALA A 102 2.44 -7.65 -4.31
N TYR A 103 1.95 -8.34 -3.28
CA TYR A 103 0.85 -9.30 -3.35
C TYR A 103 -0.29 -8.85 -2.43
N ASP A 104 -1.54 -9.06 -2.85
CA ASP A 104 -2.72 -8.65 -2.07
C ASP A 104 -3.08 -9.57 -0.90
N GLY A 105 -2.45 -10.74 -0.82
CA GLY A 105 -2.77 -11.79 0.14
C GLY A 105 -3.89 -12.73 -0.30
N THR A 106 -4.49 -12.51 -1.49
CA THR A 106 -5.68 -13.26 -1.94
C THR A 106 -5.58 -13.85 -3.35
N GLY A 107 -4.69 -13.34 -4.20
CA GLY A 107 -4.44 -13.93 -5.52
C GLY A 107 -3.90 -13.00 -6.59
N LEU A 108 -3.52 -11.76 -6.26
CA LEU A 108 -3.04 -10.80 -7.24
C LEU A 108 -1.67 -10.25 -6.86
N TRP A 109 -0.73 -10.42 -7.79
CA TRP A 109 0.56 -9.77 -7.82
C TRP A 109 0.49 -8.50 -8.65
N VAL A 110 1.14 -7.43 -8.19
CA VAL A 110 1.32 -6.19 -8.94
C VAL A 110 2.79 -5.79 -8.90
N ALA A 111 3.41 -5.63 -10.07
CA ALA A 111 4.76 -5.12 -10.24
C ALA A 111 4.72 -3.77 -10.94
N VAL A 112 5.49 -2.80 -10.43
CA VAL A 112 5.54 -1.44 -10.98
C VAL A 112 6.97 -1.03 -11.33
N GLY A 113 7.13 -0.11 -12.28
CA GLY A 113 8.45 0.19 -12.81
C GLY A 113 8.57 1.47 -13.63
N SER A 114 9.68 1.54 -14.37
CA SER A 114 10.02 2.66 -15.24
C SER A 114 9.11 2.74 -16.46
N GLY A 115 8.70 3.94 -16.85
CA GLY A 115 7.92 4.16 -18.07
C GLY A 115 6.41 4.00 -17.88
N GLY A 116 5.89 4.24 -16.67
CA GLY A 116 4.50 3.98 -16.29
C GLY A 116 4.17 2.49 -16.23
N LYS A 117 5.19 1.63 -16.15
CA LYS A 117 5.05 0.18 -16.26
C LYS A 117 4.30 -0.37 -15.05
N ILE A 118 3.22 -1.09 -15.31
CA ILE A 118 2.45 -1.86 -14.34
C ILE A 118 2.18 -3.22 -14.98
N GLU A 119 2.49 -4.30 -14.29
CA GLU A 119 2.10 -5.65 -14.71
C GLU A 119 1.42 -6.38 -13.54
N THR A 120 0.42 -7.18 -13.87
CA THR A 120 -0.34 -8.00 -12.90
C THR A 120 -0.20 -9.47 -13.19
N SER A 121 -0.23 -10.30 -12.16
CA SER A 121 -0.27 -11.75 -12.31
C SER A 121 -1.16 -12.40 -11.25
N SER A 122 -1.89 -13.45 -11.62
CA SER A 122 -2.68 -14.25 -10.66
C SER A 122 -1.90 -15.43 -10.08
N ASP A 123 -0.76 -15.77 -10.67
CA ASP A 123 0.03 -16.94 -10.31
C ASP A 123 1.51 -16.62 -10.03
N GLY A 124 1.95 -15.39 -10.25
CA GLY A 124 3.35 -14.96 -10.11
C GLY A 124 4.28 -15.41 -11.24
N SER A 125 3.73 -16.08 -12.26
CA SER A 125 4.48 -16.68 -13.38
C SER A 125 4.06 -16.12 -14.73
N SER A 126 2.76 -15.89 -14.95
CA SER A 126 2.23 -15.26 -16.16
C SER A 126 1.83 -13.82 -15.88
N TRP A 127 2.47 -12.87 -16.55
CA TRP A 127 2.28 -11.44 -16.30
C TRP A 127 1.58 -10.73 -17.44
N THR A 128 0.64 -9.85 -17.09
CA THR A 128 -0.18 -9.09 -18.04
C THR A 128 0.07 -7.60 -17.85
N PRO A 129 0.45 -6.85 -18.90
CA PRO A 129 0.59 -5.40 -18.84
C PRO A 129 -0.72 -4.68 -18.55
N GLN A 130 -0.64 -3.66 -17.69
CA GLN A 130 -1.74 -2.76 -17.35
C GLN A 130 -1.40 -1.32 -17.75
N THR A 131 -2.42 -0.47 -17.83
CA THR A 131 -2.27 0.93 -18.21
C THR A 131 -2.34 1.84 -16.98
N ALA A 132 -1.30 2.62 -16.74
CA ALA A 132 -1.31 3.66 -15.72
C ALA A 132 -2.33 4.76 -16.05
N ALA A 133 -2.88 5.40 -15.03
CA ALA A 133 -3.85 6.47 -15.18
C ALA A 133 -3.26 7.67 -15.94
N ALA A 134 -4.10 8.36 -16.70
CA ALA A 134 -3.80 9.62 -17.38
C ALA A 134 -2.56 9.59 -18.31
N GLY A 135 -2.17 8.41 -18.82
CA GLY A 135 -0.99 8.27 -19.69
C GLY A 135 0.32 8.56 -18.98
N TYR A 136 0.38 8.37 -17.65
CA TYR A 136 1.61 8.50 -16.88
C TYR A 136 2.69 7.58 -17.44
N ALA A 137 3.84 8.15 -17.79
CA ALA A 137 4.92 7.47 -18.50
C ALA A 137 6.27 7.58 -17.79
N ASP A 138 6.28 8.00 -16.53
CA ASP A 138 7.48 8.09 -15.70
C ASP A 138 7.56 6.91 -14.71
N ALA A 139 8.58 6.86 -13.86
CA ALA A 139 8.79 5.73 -12.98
C ALA A 139 7.77 5.68 -11.82
N PHE A 140 7.18 4.52 -11.59
CA PHE A 140 6.67 4.14 -10.27
C PHE A 140 7.82 3.52 -9.48
N ASN A 141 8.10 4.06 -8.30
CA ASN A 141 9.20 3.59 -7.45
C ASN A 141 8.72 2.65 -6.36
N GLY A 142 7.41 2.65 -6.04
CA GLY A 142 6.89 1.70 -5.09
C GLY A 142 5.41 1.37 -5.22
N ILE A 143 5.04 0.22 -4.64
CA ILE A 143 3.69 -0.36 -4.66
C ILE A 143 3.40 -1.06 -3.35
N ALA A 144 2.20 -0.86 -2.81
CA ALA A 144 1.71 -1.62 -1.67
C ALA A 144 0.20 -1.83 -1.76
N TYR A 145 -0.31 -2.78 -0.96
CA TYR A 145 -1.72 -3.14 -0.88
C TYR A 145 -2.25 -2.99 0.54
N ASP A 146 -3.48 -2.48 0.65
CA ASP A 146 -4.26 -2.51 1.88
C ASP A 146 -5.37 -3.55 1.78
N ALA A 147 -5.21 -4.65 2.51
CA ALA A 147 -6.22 -5.71 2.59
C ALA A 147 -7.51 -5.28 3.31
N GLY A 148 -7.46 -4.27 4.17
CA GLY A 148 -8.64 -3.76 4.86
C GLY A 148 -9.57 -2.98 3.94
N ALA A 149 -9.01 -2.09 3.12
CA ALA A 149 -9.78 -1.32 2.12
C ALA A 149 -9.90 -2.01 0.76
N GLY A 150 -9.09 -3.04 0.49
CA GLY A 150 -9.02 -3.69 -0.81
C GLY A 150 -8.39 -2.80 -1.89
N LEU A 151 -7.33 -2.06 -1.55
CA LEU A 151 -6.81 -0.98 -2.39
C LEU A 151 -5.30 -1.10 -2.62
N TRP A 152 -4.90 -1.07 -3.89
CA TRP A 152 -3.52 -0.89 -4.32
C TRP A 152 -3.15 0.59 -4.34
N THR A 153 -1.93 0.91 -3.94
CA THR A 153 -1.37 2.27 -4.06
C THR A 153 0.04 2.21 -4.64
N ALA A 154 0.25 2.84 -5.79
CA ALA A 154 1.54 3.01 -6.44
C ALA A 154 2.00 4.46 -6.31
N VAL A 155 3.30 4.66 -6.07
CA VAL A 155 3.91 6.00 -5.96
C VAL A 155 5.13 6.14 -6.86
N GLY A 156 5.41 7.35 -7.34
CA GLY A 156 6.41 7.55 -8.38
C GLY A 156 7.02 8.95 -8.47
N SER A 157 7.70 9.17 -9.59
CA SER A 157 8.24 10.47 -9.98
C SER A 157 7.16 11.56 -10.07
N TYR A 158 7.58 12.82 -9.97
CA TYR A 158 6.69 13.97 -10.16
C TYR A 158 5.47 14.02 -9.23
N GLY A 159 5.64 13.57 -7.99
CA GLY A 159 4.60 13.52 -6.97
C GLY A 159 3.50 12.52 -7.28
N GLU A 160 3.76 11.54 -8.14
CA GLU A 160 2.72 10.62 -8.59
C GLU A 160 2.26 9.70 -7.47
N ILE A 161 0.94 9.66 -7.27
CA ILE A 161 0.24 8.66 -6.47
C ILE A 161 -0.91 8.14 -7.32
N GLN A 162 -1.02 6.83 -7.48
CA GLN A 162 -2.18 6.21 -8.12
C GLN A 162 -2.74 5.10 -7.24
N THR A 163 -4.06 4.94 -7.26
CA THR A 163 -4.75 3.89 -6.51
C THR A 163 -5.58 3.01 -7.43
N SER A 164 -5.71 1.73 -7.12
CA SER A 164 -6.54 0.79 -7.87
C SER A 164 -7.23 -0.22 -6.96
N PRO A 165 -8.55 -0.49 -7.13
CA PRO A 165 -9.23 -1.53 -6.36
C PRO A 165 -8.95 -2.95 -6.89
N ASN A 166 -8.39 -3.10 -8.10
CA ASN A 166 -8.26 -4.40 -8.78
C ASN A 166 -6.93 -4.60 -9.51
N GLY A 167 -5.99 -3.66 -9.41
CA GLY A 167 -4.68 -3.71 -10.05
C GLY A 167 -4.67 -3.37 -11.56
N SER A 168 -5.84 -3.22 -12.19
CA SER A 168 -5.96 -2.87 -13.62
C SER A 168 -6.55 -1.48 -13.86
N ASP A 169 -7.50 -1.04 -13.03
CA ASP A 169 -8.15 0.26 -13.14
C ASP A 169 -7.50 1.26 -12.19
N TRP A 170 -6.65 2.12 -12.72
CA TRP A 170 -5.87 3.07 -11.93
C TRP A 170 -6.48 4.47 -11.92
N THR A 171 -6.48 5.10 -10.75
CA THR A 171 -6.94 6.48 -10.55
C THR A 171 -5.82 7.32 -9.96
N ARG A 172 -5.50 8.45 -10.61
CA ARG A 172 -4.51 9.41 -10.11
C ARG A 172 -5.02 10.14 -8.87
N ARG A 173 -4.15 10.27 -7.86
CA ARG A 173 -4.35 11.04 -6.64
C ARG A 173 -3.31 12.15 -6.58
N PHE A 174 -3.74 13.33 -6.14
CA PHE A 174 -2.84 14.48 -6.03
C PHE A 174 -2.32 14.60 -4.60
N PRO A 175 -1.00 14.65 -4.39
CA PRO A 175 -0.44 14.91 -3.06
C PRO A 175 -0.82 16.32 -2.59
N ALA A 176 -0.95 16.49 -1.28
CA ALA A 176 -1.22 17.79 -0.69
C ALA A 176 -0.03 18.74 -0.93
N GLY A 177 -0.31 20.05 -1.05
CA GLY A 177 0.73 21.06 -1.24
C GLY A 177 1.39 21.08 -2.62
N GLY A 178 0.97 20.21 -3.56
CA GLY A 178 1.47 20.22 -4.93
C GLY A 178 2.92 19.73 -5.05
N TYR A 179 3.31 18.73 -4.25
CA TYR A 179 4.63 18.11 -4.34
C TYR A 179 4.88 17.55 -5.75
N THR A 180 6.03 17.88 -6.35
CA THR A 180 6.40 17.53 -7.73
C THR A 180 7.71 16.77 -7.85
N ASP A 181 8.29 16.31 -6.74
CA ASP A 181 9.51 15.48 -6.75
C ASP A 181 9.14 13.99 -6.61
N ALA A 182 10.12 13.08 -6.61
CA ALA A 182 9.82 11.65 -6.58
C ALA A 182 9.43 11.15 -5.17
N PHE A 183 8.37 10.36 -5.09
CA PHE A 183 8.18 9.39 -4.00
C PHE A 183 9.06 8.17 -4.24
N ARG A 184 9.61 7.60 -3.16
CA ARG A 184 10.54 6.47 -3.17
C ARG A 184 9.96 5.20 -2.58
N GLY A 185 8.93 5.31 -1.75
CA GLY A 185 8.28 4.17 -1.13
C GLY A 185 6.91 4.53 -0.61
N VAL A 186 6.08 3.51 -0.46
CA VAL A 186 4.74 3.60 0.09
C VAL A 186 4.50 2.39 0.98
N ALA A 187 3.86 2.62 2.11
CA ALA A 187 3.44 1.55 3.01
C ALA A 187 2.04 1.84 3.55
N HIS A 188 1.31 0.79 3.87
CA HIS A 188 0.07 0.87 4.63
C HIS A 188 0.25 0.23 6.00
N GLY A 189 -0.23 0.90 7.04
CA GLY A 189 -0.24 0.38 8.39
C GLY A 189 -1.22 1.14 9.27
N SER A 190 -1.90 0.44 10.17
CA SER A 190 -2.85 1.04 11.12
C SER A 190 -3.92 1.93 10.46
N GLY A 191 -4.39 1.56 9.26
CA GLY A 191 -5.43 2.30 8.52
C GLY A 191 -4.91 3.56 7.80
N LEU A 192 -3.60 3.73 7.69
CA LEU A 192 -2.96 4.90 7.10
C LEU A 192 -1.97 4.49 6.01
N TRP A 193 -2.14 5.06 4.82
CA TRP A 193 -1.08 5.06 3.81
C TRP A 193 -0.05 6.12 4.15
N THR A 194 1.22 5.79 3.99
CA THR A 194 2.33 6.73 4.12
C THR A 194 3.22 6.61 2.88
N ALA A 195 3.40 7.71 2.16
CA ALA A 195 4.34 7.82 1.04
C ALA A 195 5.49 8.73 1.44
N VAL A 196 6.72 8.35 1.10
CA VAL A 196 7.95 9.08 1.47
C VAL A 196 8.76 9.43 0.23
N GLY A 197 9.38 10.61 0.19
CA GLY A 197 10.00 11.15 -1.02
C GLY A 197 11.27 11.97 -0.80
N ILE A 198 11.81 12.47 -1.91
CA ILE A 198 12.97 13.37 -1.95
C ILE A 198 12.70 14.64 -1.13
N GLY A 199 13.76 15.19 -0.52
CA GLY A 199 13.64 16.41 0.30
C GLY A 199 13.04 16.17 1.69
N GLY A 200 12.79 14.91 2.07
CA GLY A 200 12.16 14.55 3.33
C GLY A 200 10.63 14.65 3.29
N GLU A 201 10.04 14.66 2.10
CA GLU A 201 8.59 14.69 1.93
C GLU A 201 7.93 13.45 2.51
N ILE A 202 6.84 13.65 3.27
CA ILE A 202 6.00 12.58 3.80
C ILE A 202 4.54 12.97 3.54
N GLN A 203 3.84 12.15 2.77
CA GLN A 203 2.39 12.25 2.58
C GLN A 203 1.71 11.12 3.33
N THR A 204 0.57 11.41 3.94
CA THR A 204 -0.27 10.38 4.56
C THR A 204 -1.65 10.42 3.93
N SER A 205 -2.27 9.25 3.72
CA SER A 205 -3.71 9.25 3.42
C SER A 205 -4.45 9.81 4.61
N CYS A 206 -5.68 10.22 4.37
CA CYS A 206 -6.51 10.74 5.42
C CYS A 206 -7.60 9.75 5.77
N GLY A 207 -7.74 9.43 7.05
CA GLY A 207 -8.95 8.79 7.57
C GLY A 207 -10.13 9.76 7.57
N LEU A 208 -11.19 9.44 8.32
CA LEU A 208 -12.44 10.23 8.43
C LEU A 208 -12.29 11.71 8.85
N LEU A 209 -11.10 12.17 9.26
CA LEU A 209 -10.89 13.50 9.86
C LEU A 209 -10.31 14.58 8.93
N CYS A 210 -9.91 14.25 7.70
CA CYS A 210 -9.35 15.29 6.81
C CYS A 210 -10.32 15.88 5.79
N GLY A 211 -11.59 15.45 5.79
CA GLY A 211 -12.62 16.11 4.96
C GLY A 211 -12.81 17.57 5.33
N GLY A 212 -12.60 17.89 6.60
CA GLY A 212 -12.89 19.17 7.23
C GLY A 212 -13.60 18.92 8.56
N PRO A 213 -14.16 19.94 9.23
CA PRO A 213 -14.84 19.74 10.49
C PRO A 213 -16.04 18.80 10.28
N VAL A 214 -16.18 17.79 11.17
CA VAL A 214 -17.45 17.06 11.29
C VAL A 214 -18.55 18.08 11.52
N SER A 215 -19.49 18.13 10.59
CA SER A 215 -20.62 19.04 10.67
C SER A 215 -21.79 18.33 11.33
N ILE A 216 -22.30 18.94 12.40
CA ILE A 216 -23.58 18.58 12.98
C ILE A 216 -24.49 19.77 12.70
N SER A 217 -25.59 19.50 11.99
CA SER A 217 -26.56 20.54 11.67
C SER A 217 -27.95 20.11 12.09
N ASP A 218 -28.73 21.13 12.43
CA ASP A 218 -30.15 21.03 12.61
C ASP A 218 -30.82 21.87 11.52
N THR A 219 -31.75 21.25 10.80
CA THR A 219 -32.54 21.87 9.74
C THR A 219 -33.59 22.85 10.25
N THR A 220 -34.04 22.72 11.50
CA THR A 220 -35.03 23.64 12.11
C THR A 220 -34.36 24.82 12.81
N GLY A 221 -33.09 24.67 13.21
CA GLY A 221 -32.27 25.70 13.85
C GLY A 221 -32.62 25.92 15.32
N THR A 222 -33.37 25.01 15.93
CA THR A 222 -33.83 25.06 17.33
C THR A 222 -32.97 24.23 18.28
N ILE A 223 -32.22 23.26 17.76
CA ILE A 223 -31.37 22.35 18.53
C ILE A 223 -30.02 23.00 18.82
N ALA A 224 -29.65 23.06 20.10
CA ALA A 224 -28.33 23.49 20.53
C ALA A 224 -27.39 22.30 20.77
N PHE A 225 -26.21 22.33 20.14
CA PHE A 225 -25.16 21.34 20.28
C PHE A 225 -24.10 21.82 21.29
N ASN A 226 -23.98 21.13 22.41
CA ASN A 226 -23.00 21.41 23.46
C ASN A 226 -22.00 20.24 23.55
N GLU A 227 -20.73 20.55 23.90
CA GLU A 227 -19.68 19.54 24.15
C GLU A 227 -19.52 18.49 23.04
N VAL A 228 -19.35 18.95 21.80
CA VAL A 228 -19.07 18.05 20.66
C VAL A 228 -17.64 17.54 20.74
N SER A 229 -17.47 16.22 20.76
CA SER A 229 -16.16 15.56 20.76
C SER A 229 -16.14 14.37 19.81
N ILE A 230 -15.01 14.17 19.14
CA ILE A 230 -14.74 13.02 18.28
C ILE A 230 -13.69 12.17 19.00
N LEU A 231 -14.04 10.92 19.28
CA LEU A 231 -13.19 9.98 20.00
C LEU A 231 -12.82 8.81 19.08
N PRO A 232 -11.56 8.35 19.08
CA PRO A 232 -11.21 7.09 18.43
C PRO A 232 -12.01 5.94 19.05
N ALA A 233 -12.66 5.12 18.22
CA ALA A 233 -13.43 3.95 18.64
C ALA A 233 -12.90 2.63 18.05
N GLY A 234 -11.89 2.70 17.17
CA GLY A 234 -11.25 1.53 16.55
C GLY A 234 -10.27 1.94 15.47
N THR A 235 -9.78 0.97 14.70
CA THR A 235 -8.76 1.18 13.64
C THR A 235 -9.28 2.07 12.50
N MET A 236 -10.61 2.14 12.31
CA MET A 236 -11.28 3.02 11.34
C MET A 236 -12.59 3.62 11.89
N ASP A 237 -12.88 3.41 13.18
CA ASP A 237 -14.12 3.87 13.81
C ASP A 237 -13.86 5.12 14.64
N TYR A 238 -14.77 6.10 14.51
CA TYR A 238 -14.79 7.29 15.35
C TYR A 238 -16.17 7.40 16.00
N LEU A 239 -16.18 7.62 17.32
CA LEU A 239 -17.40 7.92 18.06
C LEU A 239 -17.57 9.44 18.14
N LEU A 240 -18.68 9.93 17.59
CA LEU A 240 -19.12 11.29 17.81
C LEU A 240 -19.98 11.35 19.08
N ARG A 241 -19.59 12.19 20.04
CA ARG A 241 -20.41 12.51 21.22
C ARG A 241 -20.83 13.96 21.16
N ALA A 242 -22.11 14.21 21.37
CA ALA A 242 -22.66 15.55 21.52
C ALA A 242 -23.72 15.52 22.62
N THR A 243 -23.71 16.53 23.48
CA THR A 243 -24.82 16.80 24.41
C THR A 243 -25.74 17.80 23.74
N ILE A 244 -26.97 17.38 23.48
CA ILE A 244 -27.97 18.18 22.75
C ILE A 244 -29.07 18.67 23.69
N SER A 245 -29.56 19.89 23.44
CA SER A 245 -30.63 20.53 24.22
C SER A 245 -31.65 21.19 23.30
N ASN A 246 -32.87 21.39 23.80
CA ASN A 246 -34.04 21.92 23.06
C ASN A 246 -34.51 20.99 21.93
N ILE A 247 -34.55 19.69 22.20
CA ILE A 247 -35.11 18.70 21.29
C ILE A 247 -36.63 18.63 21.46
N GLU A 248 -37.33 18.62 20.34
CA GLU A 248 -38.76 18.40 20.22
C GLU A 248 -39.06 17.18 19.33
N ASP A 249 -40.27 16.62 19.46
CA ASP A 249 -40.70 15.44 18.70
C ASP A 249 -40.81 15.80 17.20
N GLY A 250 -40.13 15.04 16.34
CA GLY A 250 -40.04 15.33 14.90
C GLY A 250 -38.82 16.14 14.45
N ASP A 251 -37.94 16.52 15.37
CA ASP A 251 -36.63 17.09 15.04
C ASP A 251 -35.75 16.10 14.27
N THR A 252 -34.99 16.61 13.29
CA THR A 252 -34.06 15.82 12.47
C THR A 252 -32.64 16.29 12.69
N ILE A 253 -31.75 15.36 13.09
CA ILE A 253 -30.33 15.63 13.25
C ILE A 253 -29.56 14.95 12.12
N THR A 254 -28.72 15.73 11.45
CA THR A 254 -27.91 15.24 10.34
C THR A 254 -26.43 15.23 10.72
N PHE A 255 -25.77 14.11 10.46
CA PHE A 255 -24.32 13.96 10.62
C PHE A 255 -23.68 13.82 9.22
N GLY A 256 -22.75 14.73 8.90
CA GLY A 256 -22.13 14.75 7.58
C GLY A 256 -20.66 15.14 7.62
N PHE A 257 -19.91 14.55 6.69
CA PHE A 257 -18.58 15.03 6.31
C PHE A 257 -18.75 15.87 5.04
N ASP A 258 -18.17 17.06 5.08
CA ASP A 258 -18.21 18.08 4.03
C ASP A 258 -17.64 17.60 2.68
N ALA A 259 -16.86 16.52 2.64
CA ALA A 259 -16.30 15.96 1.41
C ALA A 259 -17.02 14.72 0.82
N SER A 260 -17.94 14.06 1.52
CA SER A 260 -18.51 12.77 1.05
C SER A 260 -20.03 12.61 1.16
N GLY A 261 -20.76 13.63 1.62
CA GLY A 261 -22.21 13.55 1.82
C GLY A 261 -22.60 12.99 3.19
N VAL A 262 -23.89 13.12 3.51
CA VAL A 262 -24.51 12.71 4.78
C VAL A 262 -24.26 11.22 5.04
N VAL A 263 -23.69 10.88 6.19
CA VAL A 263 -23.33 9.49 6.55
C VAL A 263 -24.38 8.85 7.44
N ALA A 264 -25.15 9.65 8.19
CA ALA A 264 -26.28 9.15 8.95
C ALA A 264 -27.31 10.25 9.21
N THR A 265 -28.58 9.87 9.23
CA THR A 265 -29.70 10.71 9.68
C THR A 265 -30.35 10.05 10.89
N GLY A 266 -30.67 10.85 11.91
CA GLY A 266 -31.42 10.37 13.06
C GLY A 266 -32.69 11.17 13.27
N GLU A 267 -33.80 10.46 13.53
CA GLU A 267 -35.05 11.04 13.98
C GLU A 267 -35.17 10.90 15.50
N VAL A 268 -35.70 11.94 16.14
CA VAL A 268 -35.94 11.93 17.58
C VAL A 268 -37.40 11.55 17.86
N SER A 269 -37.58 10.55 18.73
CA SER A 269 -38.88 10.23 19.34
C SER A 269 -38.75 10.21 20.86
N GLY A 270 -39.42 11.13 21.55
CA GLY A 270 -39.26 11.33 22.99
C GLY A 270 -37.83 11.75 23.39
N GLN A 271 -37.17 11.00 24.28
CA GLN A 271 -35.76 11.24 24.67
C GLN A 271 -34.75 10.35 23.92
N SER A 272 -35.18 9.63 22.89
CA SER A 272 -34.33 8.67 22.17
C SER A 272 -34.05 9.18 20.75
N LEU A 273 -32.77 9.22 20.36
CA LEU A 273 -32.32 9.47 18.99
C LEU A 273 -32.02 8.12 18.33
N SER A 274 -32.81 7.73 17.34
CA SER A 274 -32.52 6.55 16.51
C SER A 274 -31.75 6.99 15.27
N VAL A 275 -30.49 6.57 15.15
CA VAL A 275 -29.62 6.90 14.03
C VAL A 275 -29.63 5.74 13.03
N SER A 276 -29.86 6.03 11.75
CA SER A 276 -29.66 5.08 10.66
C SER A 276 -28.64 5.63 9.66
N GLY A 277 -27.59 4.85 9.40
CA GLY A 277 -26.49 5.15 8.50
C GLY A 277 -25.55 3.95 8.42
#